data_AF-A0A958QTD1-F1
#
_entry.id   AF-A0A958QTD1-F1
#
_cell.length_a   1.000
_cell.length_b   1.000
_cell.length_c   1.000
_cell.angle_alpha   90.00
_cell.angle_beta   90.00
_cell.angle_gamma   90.00
#
_symmetry.space_group_name_H-M   'P 1'
#
loop_
_entity.id
_entity.type
_entity.pdbx_description
1 polymer ?
#
loop_
_entity_poly.entity_id
_entity_poly.type
_entity_poly.pdbx_seq_one_letter_code
_entity_poly.pdbx_strand_id
1 'polypeptide(L)'
;KQNIELIEKLCGVDIIYNEKAKSLSVSGFDPVRRELGRATIEKLVRERTINEETVRKTMEISKKKLFQQIKTDGDKVARELKLDDLNVDIRNMMGALKYRYSFTQNQYFHCAEVGHLCGLLAAELGEATKDARRAGLLHDIGKAMDHSLDGGHAVIGADFIEKHGEQKHIVHAVRAHHFDETPATDLAYLVIGADAISGARPGARRSTTSTYMQKMDQLQEIGNSFDGVIDTFILSAGREVRITVDNHKIDDHQALELSKQIARKIETDCNYPGTIKVTVVRETQAVEVAR
;
A
#
# COMPACT_ATOMS: atom_id res chain seq x y z
N LYS A 1 15.90 8.25 27.39
CA LYS A 1 15.70 6.89 27.94
C LYS A 1 14.75 6.89 29.13
N GLN A 2 15.06 7.59 30.23
CA GLN A 2 14.21 7.61 31.44
C GLN A 2 12.73 8.01 31.19
N ASN A 3 12.48 8.87 30.20
CA ASN A 3 11.12 9.32 29.88
C ASN A 3 10.42 8.51 28.76
N ILE A 4 11.04 7.44 28.22
CA ILE A 4 10.48 6.70 27.08
C ILE A 4 9.16 6.05 27.45
N GLU A 5 9.12 5.29 28.55
CA GLU A 5 7.90 4.62 29.03
C GLU A 5 6.73 5.60 29.26
N LEU A 6 7.03 6.80 29.75
CA LEU A 6 6.03 7.85 29.92
C LEU A 6 5.47 8.32 28.56
N ILE A 7 6.33 8.52 27.55
CA ILE A 7 5.90 8.94 26.21
C ILE A 7 5.08 7.84 25.54
N GLU A 8 5.54 6.59 25.63
CA GLU A 8 4.84 5.40 25.11
C GLU A 8 3.43 5.31 25.69
N LYS A 9 3.31 5.42 27.02
CA LYS A 9 2.03 5.41 27.72
C LYS A 9 1.11 6.56 27.33
N LEU A 10 1.65 7.79 27.24
CA LEU A 10 0.86 8.98 26.94
C LEU A 10 0.39 9.04 25.49
N CYS A 11 1.23 8.60 24.55
CA CYS A 11 0.92 8.63 23.12
C CYS A 11 0.25 7.34 22.63
N GLY A 12 0.37 6.24 23.37
CA GLY A 12 -0.12 4.92 22.98
C GLY A 12 0.66 4.32 21.82
N VAL A 13 1.98 4.33 21.91
CA VAL A 13 2.93 3.87 20.88
C VAL A 13 4.10 3.14 21.54
N ASP A 14 4.85 2.37 20.76
CA ASP A 14 6.12 1.78 21.19
C ASP A 14 7.29 2.57 20.58
N ILE A 15 8.34 2.79 21.36
CA ILE A 15 9.52 3.55 20.97
C ILE A 15 10.76 2.67 21.06
N ILE A 16 11.36 2.41 19.90
CA ILE A 16 12.59 1.62 19.80
C ILE A 16 13.77 2.57 19.66
N TYR A 17 14.72 2.51 20.60
CA TYR A 17 15.95 3.28 20.56
C TYR A 17 17.12 2.44 20.04
N ASN A 18 17.76 2.89 18.96
CA ASN A 18 18.98 2.28 18.44
C ASN A 18 20.19 3.14 18.83
N GLU A 19 20.98 2.63 19.77
CA GLU A 19 22.19 3.31 20.27
C GLU A 19 23.26 3.51 19.20
N LYS A 20 23.50 2.51 18.37
CA LYS A 20 24.54 2.55 17.34
C LYS A 20 24.21 3.57 16.26
N ALA A 21 22.95 3.60 15.82
CA ALA A 21 22.47 4.51 14.79
C ALA A 21 22.06 5.89 15.34
N LYS A 22 22.08 6.08 16.67
CA LYS A 22 21.55 7.27 17.37
C LYS A 22 20.15 7.67 16.87
N SER A 23 19.28 6.68 16.66
CA SER A 23 17.95 6.87 16.09
C SER A 23 16.85 6.37 17.02
N LEU A 24 15.67 6.99 16.90
CA LEU A 24 14.44 6.58 17.58
C LEU A 24 13.42 6.20 16.51
N SER A 25 12.81 5.03 16.67
CA SER A 25 11.71 4.56 15.81
C SER A 25 10.42 4.52 16.61
N VAL A 26 9.35 5.08 16.06
CA VAL A 26 8.01 5.05 16.68
C VAL A 26 7.15 4.02 15.95
N SER A 27 6.66 3.04 16.68
CA SER A 27 5.81 1.96 16.19
C SER A 27 4.43 2.01 16.86
N GLY A 28 3.43 1.44 16.19
CA GLY A 28 2.05 1.41 16.68
C GLY A 28 1.07 1.16 15.53
N PHE A 29 -0.08 0.58 15.87
CA PHE A 29 -1.12 0.28 14.87
C PHE A 29 -1.81 1.57 14.40
N ASP A 30 -2.26 2.41 15.35
CA ASP A 30 -2.92 3.67 15.06
C ASP A 30 -1.94 4.71 14.44
N PRO A 31 -2.14 5.13 13.18
CA PRO A 31 -1.28 6.09 12.51
C PRO A 31 -1.30 7.48 13.14
N VAL A 32 -2.43 7.91 13.71
CA VAL A 32 -2.58 9.22 14.36
C VAL A 32 -1.80 9.23 15.67
N ARG A 33 -1.87 8.14 16.45
CA ARG A 33 -1.05 7.99 17.66
C ARG A 33 0.45 7.94 17.35
N ARG A 34 0.85 7.24 16.30
CA ARG A 34 2.25 7.25 15.81
C ARG A 34 2.73 8.66 15.49
N GLU A 35 1.91 9.44 14.78
CA GLU A 35 2.24 10.83 14.49
C GLU A 35 2.32 11.69 15.76
N LEU A 36 1.41 11.49 16.72
CA LEU A 36 1.47 12.16 18.02
C LEU A 36 2.78 11.86 18.76
N GLY A 37 3.18 10.59 18.79
CA GLY A 37 4.46 10.15 19.37
C GLY A 37 5.66 10.79 18.67
N ARG A 38 5.71 10.70 17.34
CA ARG A 38 6.75 11.32 16.50
C ARG A 38 6.87 12.83 16.76
N ALA A 39 5.76 13.56 16.68
CA ALA A 39 5.73 15.00 16.86
C ALA A 39 6.09 15.43 18.29
N THR A 40 5.71 14.64 19.30
CA THR A 40 6.07 14.88 20.70
C THR A 40 7.57 14.70 20.89
N ILE A 41 8.15 13.61 20.42
CA ILE A 41 9.60 13.34 20.50
C ILE A 41 10.39 14.41 19.76
N GLU A 42 9.98 14.79 18.56
CA GLU A 42 10.67 15.80 17.75
C GLU A 42 10.78 17.15 18.48
N LYS A 43 9.74 17.55 19.22
CA LYS A 43 9.78 18.75 20.05
C LYS A 43 10.64 18.57 21.29
N LEU A 44 10.50 17.45 21.99
CA LEU A 44 11.26 17.17 23.22
C LEU A 44 12.77 17.14 22.99
N VAL A 45 13.24 16.68 21.82
CA VAL A 45 14.67 16.69 21.47
C VAL A 45 15.25 18.11 21.39
N ARG A 46 14.40 19.14 21.21
CA ARG A 46 14.82 20.55 21.18
C ARG A 46 14.78 21.22 22.55
N GLU A 47 14.19 20.56 23.55
CA GLU A 47 14.10 21.08 24.92
C GLU A 47 15.43 20.88 25.66
N ARG A 48 15.82 21.87 26.48
CA ARG A 48 17.05 21.79 27.28
C ARG A 48 16.95 20.80 28.45
N THR A 49 15.75 20.69 29.02
CA THR A 49 15.48 19.85 30.19
C THR A 49 14.21 19.04 29.94
N ILE A 50 14.32 17.73 29.98
CA ILE A 50 13.20 16.80 29.76
C ILE A 50 12.88 16.12 31.09
N ASN A 51 11.84 16.61 31.77
CA ASN A 51 11.24 15.99 32.94
C ASN A 51 9.78 15.57 32.64
N GLU A 52 9.11 14.91 33.58
CA GLU A 52 7.74 14.44 33.36
C GLU A 52 6.74 15.55 33.01
N GLU A 53 6.87 16.72 33.64
CA GLU A 53 5.99 17.86 33.38
C GLU A 53 6.15 18.37 31.94
N THR A 54 7.40 18.56 31.49
CA THR A 54 7.71 18.96 30.13
C THR A 54 7.19 17.94 29.12
N VAL A 55 7.31 16.64 29.40
CA VAL A 55 6.77 15.56 28.54
C VAL A 55 5.26 15.69 28.39
N ARG A 56 4.52 15.78 29.51
CA ARG A 56 3.05 15.91 29.50
C ARG A 56 2.59 17.15 28.76
N LYS A 57 3.20 18.31 29.07
CA LYS A 57 2.89 19.59 28.41
C LYS A 57 3.16 19.54 26.91
N THR A 58 4.29 18.98 26.49
CA THR A 58 4.67 18.89 25.07
C THR A 58 3.75 17.95 24.31
N MET A 59 3.35 16.83 24.92
CA MET A 59 2.38 15.91 24.34
C MET A 59 1.03 16.61 24.14
N GLU A 60 0.50 17.30 25.15
CA GLU A 60 -0.79 18.01 25.04
C GLU A 60 -0.78 19.12 23.96
N ILE A 61 0.31 19.88 23.86
CA ILE A 61 0.47 20.88 22.78
C ILE A 61 0.51 20.19 21.41
N SER A 62 1.22 19.06 21.30
CA SER A 62 1.31 18.30 20.04
C SER A 62 -0.02 17.68 19.65
N LYS A 63 -0.76 17.15 20.62
CA LYS A 63 -2.11 16.62 20.47
C LYS A 63 -3.06 17.68 19.93
N LYS A 64 -3.15 18.85 20.57
CA LYS A 64 -4.00 19.96 20.11
C LYS A 64 -3.67 20.38 18.67
N LYS A 65 -2.37 20.53 18.36
CA LYS A 65 -1.93 20.89 17.00
C LYS A 65 -2.29 19.81 15.97
N LEU A 66 -2.10 18.54 16.31
CA LEU A 66 -2.41 17.40 15.44
C LEU A 66 -3.90 17.34 15.11
N PHE A 67 -4.78 17.41 16.12
CA PHE A 67 -6.23 17.40 15.90
C PHE A 67 -6.71 18.63 15.12
N GLN A 68 -6.12 19.80 15.35
CA GLN A 68 -6.42 20.99 14.55
C GLN A 68 -6.01 20.80 13.08
N GLN A 69 -4.86 20.17 12.83
CA GLN A 69 -4.40 19.86 11.48
C GLN A 69 -5.33 18.86 10.78
N ILE A 70 -5.75 17.79 11.47
CA ILE A 70 -6.73 16.82 10.98
C ILE A 70 -8.01 17.53 10.53
N LYS A 71 -8.58 18.38 11.39
CA LYS A 71 -9.79 19.14 11.06
C LYS A 71 -9.58 20.03 9.83
N THR A 72 -8.44 20.74 9.79
CA THR A 72 -8.09 21.64 8.69
C THR A 72 -7.95 20.90 7.35
N ASP A 73 -7.30 19.73 7.36
CA ASP A 73 -7.15 18.90 6.17
C ASP A 73 -8.50 18.30 5.73
N GLY A 74 -9.33 17.84 6.66
CA GLY A 74 -10.70 17.40 6.38
C GLY A 74 -11.58 18.47 5.74
N ASP A 75 -11.55 19.68 6.30
CA ASP A 75 -12.26 20.85 5.73
C ASP A 75 -11.71 21.23 4.35
N LYS A 76 -10.39 21.10 4.15
CA LYS A 76 -9.72 21.41 2.88
C LYS A 76 -10.17 20.47 1.77
N VAL A 77 -10.12 19.15 1.98
CA VAL A 77 -10.51 18.18 0.94
C VAL A 77 -11.99 18.28 0.61
N ALA A 78 -12.85 18.46 1.62
CA ALA A 78 -14.28 18.67 1.39
C ALA A 78 -14.54 19.88 0.49
N ARG A 79 -13.88 21.02 0.76
CA ARG A 79 -14.00 22.23 -0.05
C ARG A 79 -13.45 22.05 -1.47
N GLU A 80 -12.32 21.37 -1.61
CA GLU A 80 -11.68 21.09 -2.90
C GLU A 80 -12.62 20.33 -3.85
N LEU A 81 -13.39 19.36 -3.33
CA LEU A 81 -14.38 18.60 -4.10
C LEU A 81 -15.79 19.22 -4.12
N LYS A 82 -15.98 20.41 -3.52
CA LYS A 82 -17.26 21.12 -3.39
C LYS A 82 -18.32 20.34 -2.59
N LEU A 83 -17.88 19.76 -1.47
CA LEU A 83 -18.64 18.93 -0.54
C LEU A 83 -18.65 19.53 0.87
N ASP A 84 -18.80 20.85 0.99
CA ASP A 84 -18.77 21.57 2.28
C ASP A 84 -19.90 21.13 3.24
N ASP A 85 -20.94 20.48 2.72
CA ASP A 85 -22.09 19.93 3.46
C ASP A 85 -21.83 18.56 4.11
N LEU A 86 -20.61 18.01 4.01
CA LEU A 86 -20.25 16.78 4.72
C LEU A 86 -20.31 16.96 6.25
N ASN A 87 -20.80 15.91 6.93
CA ASN A 87 -20.80 15.85 8.39
C ASN A 87 -19.38 16.13 8.96
N VAL A 88 -19.32 16.83 10.10
CA VAL A 88 -18.06 17.23 10.75
C VAL A 88 -17.20 16.02 11.10
N ASP A 89 -17.80 14.94 11.59
CA ASP A 89 -17.07 13.73 12.00
C ASP A 89 -16.54 12.96 10.78
N ILE A 90 -17.30 12.95 9.68
CA ILE A 90 -16.82 12.46 8.38
C ILE A 90 -15.59 13.26 7.93
N ARG A 91 -15.67 14.59 7.95
CA ARG A 91 -14.53 15.44 7.58
C ARG A 91 -13.32 15.21 8.48
N ASN A 92 -13.51 15.03 9.78
CA ASN A 92 -12.42 14.70 10.70
C ASN A 92 -11.76 13.36 10.35
N MET A 93 -12.55 12.31 10.04
CA MET A 93 -11.99 11.02 9.62
C MET A 93 -11.25 11.11 8.28
N MET A 94 -11.78 11.90 7.32
CA MET A 94 -11.07 12.17 6.08
C MET A 94 -9.71 12.83 6.33
N GLY A 95 -9.64 13.82 7.22
CA GLY A 95 -8.37 14.44 7.61
C GLY A 95 -7.38 13.46 8.27
N ALA A 96 -7.88 12.50 9.05
CA ALA A 96 -7.05 11.50 9.72
C ALA A 96 -6.33 10.55 8.74
N LEU A 97 -6.92 10.29 7.56
CA LEU A 97 -6.30 9.48 6.50
C LEU A 97 -4.96 10.04 6.01
N LYS A 98 -4.63 11.31 6.30
CA LYS A 98 -3.34 11.90 5.95
C LYS A 98 -2.16 11.22 6.63
N TYR A 99 -2.41 10.55 7.75
CA TYR A 99 -1.41 9.78 8.49
C TYR A 99 -1.42 8.30 8.12
N ARG A 100 -2.38 7.87 7.29
CA ARG A 100 -2.52 6.49 6.83
C ARG A 100 -1.87 6.30 5.47
N TYR A 101 -1.10 5.22 5.36
CA TYR A 101 -0.58 4.74 4.10
C TYR A 101 -1.12 3.33 3.84
N SER A 102 -1.40 3.04 2.58
CA SER A 102 -1.60 1.67 2.10
C SER A 102 -0.67 1.44 0.93
N PHE A 103 0.17 0.41 1.05
CA PHE A 103 1.38 0.27 0.24
C PHE A 103 2.25 1.54 0.35
N THR A 104 2.45 2.25 -0.75
CA THR A 104 3.21 3.50 -0.81
C THR A 104 2.33 4.73 -1.07
N GLN A 105 1.00 4.57 -1.09
CA GLN A 105 0.07 5.69 -1.28
C GLN A 105 -0.45 6.19 0.06
N ASN A 106 -0.37 7.51 0.23
CA ASN A 106 -1.05 8.20 1.31
C ASN A 106 -2.57 8.22 1.02
N GLN A 107 -3.36 7.77 1.99
CA GLN A 107 -4.79 7.52 1.78
C GLN A 107 -5.62 8.80 1.62
N TYR A 108 -5.24 9.89 2.28
CA TYR A 108 -5.92 11.19 2.10
C TYR A 108 -5.87 11.67 0.65
N PHE A 109 -4.69 11.63 0.04
CA PHE A 109 -4.51 12.07 -1.35
C PHE A 109 -5.14 11.09 -2.34
N HIS A 110 -5.08 9.79 -2.04
CA HIS A 110 -5.75 8.76 -2.83
C HIS A 110 -7.27 8.98 -2.86
N CYS A 111 -7.92 9.12 -1.70
CA CYS A 111 -9.36 9.38 -1.63
C CYS A 111 -9.77 10.67 -2.34
N ALA A 112 -8.99 11.74 -2.19
CA ALA A 112 -9.23 12.99 -2.90
C ALA A 112 -9.17 12.81 -4.43
N GLU A 113 -8.17 12.09 -4.92
CA GLU A 113 -8.02 11.78 -6.34
C GLU A 113 -9.17 10.90 -6.87
N VAL A 114 -9.54 9.84 -6.15
CA VAL A 114 -10.66 8.97 -6.51
C VAL A 114 -11.96 9.76 -6.58
N GLY A 115 -12.20 10.68 -5.64
CA GLY A 115 -13.31 11.62 -5.70
C GLY A 115 -13.29 12.49 -6.96
N HIS A 116 -12.15 13.08 -7.31
CA HIS A 116 -12.02 13.88 -8.55
C HIS A 116 -12.29 13.04 -9.80
N LEU A 117 -11.70 11.84 -9.88
CA LEU A 117 -11.89 10.91 -11.00
C LEU A 117 -13.35 10.48 -11.14
N CYS A 118 -14.03 10.13 -10.04
CA CYS A 118 -15.46 9.82 -10.06
C CYS A 118 -16.28 10.99 -10.61
N GLY A 119 -15.97 12.21 -10.19
CA GLY A 119 -16.65 13.41 -10.69
C GLY A 119 -16.44 13.66 -12.19
N LEU A 120 -15.26 13.35 -12.72
CA LEU A 120 -14.95 13.45 -14.15
C LEU A 120 -15.68 12.38 -14.95
N LEU A 121 -15.57 11.12 -14.53
CA LEU A 121 -16.22 9.99 -15.20
C LEU A 121 -17.74 10.14 -15.21
N ALA A 122 -18.33 10.58 -14.09
CA ALA A 122 -19.75 10.86 -14.01
C ALA A 122 -20.18 11.96 -14.98
N ALA A 123 -19.37 13.01 -15.17
CA ALA A 123 -19.69 14.08 -16.11
C ALA A 123 -19.74 13.57 -17.56
N GLU A 124 -18.81 12.70 -17.94
CA GLU A 124 -18.77 12.09 -19.28
C GLU A 124 -19.95 11.14 -19.53
N LEU A 125 -20.47 10.49 -18.48
CA LEU A 125 -21.60 9.56 -18.56
C LEU A 125 -22.97 10.25 -18.38
N GLY A 126 -23.01 11.55 -18.08
CA GLY A 126 -24.27 12.27 -17.80
C GLY A 126 -24.86 11.99 -16.41
N GLU A 127 -24.04 11.47 -15.49
CA GLU A 127 -24.41 11.11 -14.12
C GLU A 127 -24.22 12.26 -13.12
N ALA A 128 -24.77 12.10 -11.91
CA ALA A 128 -24.70 13.11 -10.84
C ALA A 128 -23.26 13.31 -10.30
N THR A 129 -22.54 14.28 -10.85
CA THR A 129 -21.13 14.55 -10.51
C THR A 129 -20.87 14.83 -9.02
N LYS A 130 -21.80 15.48 -8.31
CA LYS A 130 -21.65 15.77 -6.88
C LYS A 130 -21.64 14.47 -6.05
N ASP A 131 -22.57 13.57 -6.36
CA ASP A 131 -22.70 12.29 -5.67
C ASP A 131 -21.53 11.36 -6.00
N ALA A 132 -21.07 11.37 -7.26
CA ALA A 132 -19.87 10.65 -7.68
C ALA A 132 -18.61 11.11 -6.92
N ARG A 133 -18.37 12.42 -6.83
CA ARG A 133 -17.25 12.96 -6.03
C ARG A 133 -17.36 12.55 -4.57
N ARG A 134 -18.57 12.60 -4.02
CA ARG A 134 -18.84 12.25 -2.62
C ARG A 134 -18.56 10.76 -2.35
N ALA A 135 -19.10 9.86 -3.16
CA ALA A 135 -18.85 8.42 -3.00
C ALA A 135 -17.38 8.08 -3.20
N GLY A 136 -16.73 8.64 -4.23
CA GLY A 136 -15.30 8.43 -4.48
C GLY A 136 -14.40 8.96 -3.36
N LEU A 137 -14.72 10.12 -2.79
CA LEU A 137 -13.99 10.66 -1.64
C LEU A 137 -14.12 9.77 -0.40
N LEU A 138 -15.30 9.18 -0.18
CA LEU A 138 -15.62 8.45 1.04
C LEU A 138 -15.33 6.94 0.98
N HIS A 139 -15.02 6.38 -0.20
CA HIS A 139 -14.91 4.93 -0.41
C HIS A 139 -13.99 4.24 0.63
N ASP A 140 -12.86 4.88 0.95
CA ASP A 140 -11.82 4.32 1.80
C ASP A 140 -11.80 4.89 3.23
N ILE A 141 -12.84 5.63 3.65
CA ILE A 141 -12.90 6.28 4.97
C ILE A 141 -12.76 5.28 6.13
N GLY A 142 -13.15 4.03 5.91
CA GLY A 142 -12.96 2.91 6.84
C GLY A 142 -11.53 2.72 7.31
N LYS A 143 -10.52 3.05 6.49
CA LYS A 143 -9.09 2.91 6.82
C LYS A 143 -8.61 3.89 7.90
N ALA A 144 -9.43 4.88 8.28
CA ALA A 144 -9.19 5.71 9.45
C ALA A 144 -9.64 5.06 10.77
N MET A 145 -10.44 3.97 10.70
CA MET A 145 -11.14 3.36 11.83
C MET A 145 -10.88 1.86 12.01
N ASP A 146 -10.16 1.23 11.08
CA ASP A 146 -9.89 -0.22 10.98
C ASP A 146 -9.31 -0.86 12.25
N HIS A 147 -8.65 -0.09 13.12
CA HIS A 147 -8.05 -0.60 14.35
C HIS A 147 -9.02 -0.72 15.54
N SER A 148 -10.30 -0.36 15.38
CA SER A 148 -11.28 -0.35 16.48
C SER A 148 -12.48 -1.30 16.27
N LEU A 149 -12.65 -1.85 15.06
CA LEU A 149 -13.85 -2.58 14.66
C LEU A 149 -13.49 -3.80 13.79
N ASP A 150 -14.14 -4.93 14.04
CA ASP A 150 -14.01 -6.13 13.21
C ASP A 150 -14.77 -5.95 11.89
N GLY A 151 -14.11 -6.14 10.74
CA GLY A 151 -14.73 -6.10 9.42
C GLY A 151 -13.83 -5.53 8.32
N GLY A 152 -14.29 -5.65 7.06
CA GLY A 152 -13.66 -4.97 5.92
C GLY A 152 -13.82 -3.45 6.01
N HIS A 153 -12.80 -2.70 5.60
CA HIS A 153 -12.83 -1.24 5.68
C HIS A 153 -13.98 -0.61 4.86
N ALA A 154 -14.41 -1.23 3.76
CA ALA A 154 -15.58 -0.81 3.00
C ALA A 154 -16.86 -0.84 3.85
N VAL A 155 -17.08 -1.94 4.57
CA VAL A 155 -18.23 -2.11 5.47
C VAL A 155 -18.16 -1.14 6.64
N ILE A 156 -17.00 -1.04 7.31
CA ILE A 156 -16.79 -0.11 8.43
C ILE A 156 -17.03 1.33 7.99
N GLY A 157 -16.50 1.72 6.83
CA GLY A 157 -16.68 3.05 6.26
C GLY A 157 -18.15 3.35 5.96
N ALA A 158 -18.84 2.42 5.29
CA ALA A 158 -20.25 2.53 4.96
C ALA A 158 -21.14 2.69 6.22
N ASP A 159 -20.95 1.82 7.21
CA ASP A 159 -21.69 1.89 8.49
C ASP A 159 -21.46 3.23 9.20
N PHE A 160 -20.22 3.71 9.18
CA PHE A 160 -19.87 4.98 9.79
C PHE A 160 -20.59 6.14 9.09
N ILE A 161 -20.52 6.24 7.77
CA ILE A 161 -21.14 7.36 7.05
C ILE A 161 -22.69 7.29 7.10
N GLU A 162 -23.28 6.09 7.12
CA GLU A 162 -24.71 5.89 7.30
C GLU A 162 -25.19 6.42 8.66
N LYS A 163 -24.47 6.10 9.73
CA LYS A 163 -24.76 6.62 11.09
C LYS A 163 -24.67 8.15 11.18
N HIS A 164 -23.90 8.78 10.29
CA HIS A 164 -23.74 10.24 10.23
C HIS A 164 -24.65 10.92 9.20
N GLY A 165 -25.62 10.18 8.65
CA GLY A 165 -26.71 10.72 7.84
C GLY A 165 -26.43 10.79 6.33
N GLU A 166 -25.43 10.06 5.82
CA GLU A 166 -25.22 9.98 4.37
C GLU A 166 -26.34 9.25 3.64
N GLN A 167 -26.49 9.58 2.35
CA GLN A 167 -27.57 9.03 1.51
C GLN A 167 -27.30 7.57 1.15
N LYS A 168 -28.36 6.75 1.08
CA LYS A 168 -28.25 5.29 0.90
C LYS A 168 -27.46 4.86 -0.34
N HIS A 169 -27.56 5.59 -1.46
CA HIS A 169 -26.81 5.26 -2.67
C HIS A 169 -25.30 5.56 -2.53
N ILE A 170 -24.93 6.60 -1.77
CA ILE A 170 -23.53 6.85 -1.40
C ILE A 170 -23.02 5.74 -0.48
N VAL A 171 -23.80 5.38 0.55
CA VAL A 171 -23.47 4.28 1.47
C VAL A 171 -23.26 2.97 0.72
N HIS A 172 -24.16 2.63 -0.20
CA HIS A 172 -24.06 1.44 -1.05
C HIS A 172 -22.79 1.45 -1.91
N ALA A 173 -22.48 2.57 -2.58
CA ALA A 173 -21.28 2.68 -3.40
C ALA A 173 -19.99 2.50 -2.58
N VAL A 174 -19.95 3.08 -1.37
CA VAL A 174 -18.85 2.88 -0.42
C VAL A 174 -18.80 1.45 0.10
N ARG A 175 -19.92 0.77 0.32
CA ARG A 175 -19.89 -0.63 0.79
C ARG A 175 -19.48 -1.62 -0.30
N ALA A 176 -19.90 -1.37 -1.53
CA ALA A 176 -19.75 -2.29 -2.65
C ALA A 176 -18.41 -2.17 -3.39
N HIS A 177 -17.56 -1.17 -3.11
CA HIS A 177 -16.35 -0.92 -3.91
C HIS A 177 -15.28 -2.03 -3.84
N HIS A 178 -15.37 -2.93 -2.86
CA HIS A 178 -14.56 -4.15 -2.79
C HIS A 178 -15.36 -5.44 -2.98
N PHE A 179 -16.58 -5.34 -3.52
CA PHE A 179 -17.50 -6.45 -3.74
C PHE A 179 -17.93 -7.17 -2.44
N ASP A 180 -17.76 -6.53 -1.27
CA ASP A 180 -18.30 -7.00 0.02
C ASP A 180 -19.84 -7.00 0.01
N GLU A 181 -20.43 -6.08 -0.75
CA GLU A 181 -21.81 -6.09 -1.21
C GLU A 181 -21.83 -6.09 -2.74
N THR A 182 -22.81 -6.74 -3.36
CA THR A 182 -22.93 -6.76 -4.81
C THR A 182 -23.13 -5.32 -5.35
N PRO A 183 -22.24 -4.81 -6.23
CA PRO A 183 -22.45 -3.53 -6.87
C PRO A 183 -23.71 -3.58 -7.74
N ALA A 184 -24.67 -2.70 -7.45
CA ALA A 184 -25.99 -2.66 -8.10
C ALA A 184 -26.31 -1.30 -8.75
N THR A 185 -25.38 -0.35 -8.71
CA THR A 185 -25.57 1.02 -9.21
C THR A 185 -24.39 1.47 -10.05
N ASP A 186 -24.63 2.35 -11.03
CA ASP A 186 -23.57 2.94 -11.85
C ASP A 186 -22.55 3.70 -10.98
N LEU A 187 -23.03 4.34 -9.91
CA LEU A 187 -22.19 4.98 -8.90
C LEU A 187 -21.20 4.02 -8.25
N ALA A 188 -21.61 2.81 -7.89
CA ALA A 188 -20.70 1.81 -7.31
C ALA A 188 -19.61 1.39 -8.33
N TYR A 189 -19.99 1.15 -9.59
CA TYR A 189 -19.03 0.84 -10.65
C TYR A 189 -18.08 2.00 -10.97
N LEU A 190 -18.56 3.24 -10.90
CA LEU A 190 -17.75 4.45 -11.04
C LEU A 190 -16.68 4.52 -9.94
N VAL A 191 -17.04 4.28 -8.68
CA VAL A 191 -16.08 4.26 -7.56
C VAL A 191 -15.04 3.16 -7.76
N ILE A 192 -15.45 1.95 -8.12
CA ILE A 192 -14.54 0.82 -8.40
C ILE A 192 -13.55 1.17 -9.52
N GLY A 193 -14.05 1.75 -10.62
CA GLY A 193 -13.22 2.15 -11.75
C GLY A 193 -12.23 3.25 -11.38
N ALA A 194 -12.69 4.27 -10.65
CA ALA A 194 -11.85 5.38 -10.21
C ALA A 194 -10.76 4.96 -9.21
N ASP A 195 -11.07 4.08 -8.26
CA ASP A 195 -10.08 3.49 -7.34
C ASP A 195 -9.02 2.70 -8.14
N ALA A 196 -9.45 1.84 -9.06
CA ALA A 196 -8.56 1.08 -9.90
C ALA A 196 -7.61 1.98 -10.73
N ILE A 197 -8.13 3.07 -11.30
CA ILE A 197 -7.33 4.07 -12.03
C ILE A 197 -6.31 4.73 -11.10
N SER A 198 -6.74 5.20 -9.91
CA SER A 198 -5.85 5.87 -8.95
C SER A 198 -4.73 4.93 -8.45
N GLY A 199 -5.07 3.65 -8.23
CA GLY A 199 -4.16 2.61 -7.77
C GLY A 199 -3.18 2.09 -8.84
N ALA A 200 -3.57 2.13 -10.11
CA ALA A 200 -2.76 1.66 -11.25
C ALA A 200 -1.70 2.67 -11.72
N ARG A 201 -1.72 3.91 -11.22
CA ARG A 201 -0.76 4.95 -11.62
C ARG A 201 0.69 4.50 -11.39
N PRO A 202 1.61 4.74 -12.35
CA PRO A 202 3.02 4.43 -12.15
C PRO A 202 3.57 5.08 -10.87
N GLY A 203 4.11 4.26 -9.97
CA GLY A 203 4.66 4.73 -8.70
C GLY A 203 3.66 4.83 -7.53
N ALA A 204 2.37 4.56 -7.75
CA ALA A 204 1.36 4.46 -6.71
C ALA A 204 1.70 3.40 -5.65
N ARG A 205 1.89 2.16 -6.09
CA ARG A 205 2.11 0.98 -5.24
C ARG A 205 3.51 0.38 -5.47
N ARG A 206 4.57 1.16 -5.20
CA ARG A 206 5.98 0.83 -5.49
C ARG A 206 6.53 -0.38 -4.75
N SER A 207 5.93 -0.81 -3.64
CA SER A 207 6.54 -1.83 -2.75
C SER A 207 6.61 -3.25 -3.34
N THR A 208 6.21 -3.48 -4.59
CA THR A 208 6.39 -4.77 -5.27
C THR A 208 7.36 -4.73 -6.44
N THR A 209 7.49 -3.63 -7.18
CA THR A 209 8.24 -3.65 -8.45
C THR A 209 9.76 -3.78 -8.27
N SER A 210 10.37 -3.04 -7.32
CA SER A 210 11.83 -3.10 -7.12
C SER A 210 12.26 -4.46 -6.54
N THR A 211 11.52 -4.97 -5.56
CA THR A 211 11.77 -6.29 -4.96
C THR A 211 11.48 -7.41 -5.95
N TYR A 212 10.48 -7.23 -6.82
CA TYR A 212 10.19 -8.18 -7.90
C TYR A 212 11.32 -8.19 -8.94
N MET A 213 11.80 -7.02 -9.41
CA MET A 213 12.94 -6.93 -10.33
C MET A 213 14.19 -7.57 -9.73
N GLN A 214 14.53 -7.23 -8.48
CA GLN A 214 15.65 -7.85 -7.76
C GLN A 214 15.52 -9.37 -7.66
N LYS A 215 14.29 -9.90 -7.51
CA LYS A 215 14.05 -11.35 -7.50
C LYS A 215 14.22 -11.96 -8.89
N MET A 216 13.77 -11.29 -9.95
CA MET A 216 13.99 -11.77 -11.32
C MET A 216 15.49 -11.79 -11.63
N ASP A 217 16.21 -10.73 -11.26
CA ASP A 217 17.66 -10.62 -11.43
C ASP A 217 18.38 -11.75 -10.67
N GLN A 218 17.99 -12.01 -9.41
CA GLN A 218 18.56 -13.10 -8.63
C GLN A 218 18.31 -14.49 -9.25
N LEU A 219 17.10 -14.75 -9.78
CA LEU A 219 16.81 -16.01 -10.47
C LEU A 219 17.63 -16.18 -11.75
N GLN A 220 17.85 -15.07 -12.48
CA GLN A 220 18.66 -15.06 -13.69
C GLN A 220 20.14 -15.28 -13.37
N GLU A 221 20.67 -14.63 -12.32
CA GLU A 221 22.03 -14.85 -11.82
C GLU A 221 22.26 -16.30 -11.39
N ILE A 222 21.29 -16.91 -10.69
CA ILE A 222 21.36 -18.33 -10.31
C ILE A 222 21.46 -19.22 -11.54
N GLY A 223 20.59 -19.03 -12.54
CA GLY A 223 20.60 -19.83 -13.77
C GLY A 223 21.91 -19.68 -14.54
N ASN A 224 22.40 -18.44 -14.69
CA ASN A 224 23.64 -18.13 -15.40
C ASN A 224 24.93 -18.53 -14.65
N SER A 225 24.83 -18.91 -13.37
CA SER A 225 26.00 -19.32 -12.58
C SER A 225 26.53 -20.73 -12.90
N PHE A 226 25.77 -21.52 -13.66
CA PHE A 226 26.15 -22.89 -14.01
C PHE A 226 26.92 -22.97 -15.32
N ASP A 227 27.96 -23.81 -15.37
CA ASP A 227 28.76 -24.01 -16.57
C ASP A 227 27.93 -24.64 -17.70
N GLY A 228 28.17 -24.18 -18.93
CA GLY A 228 27.42 -24.58 -20.12
C GLY A 228 26.06 -23.89 -20.32
N VAL A 229 25.62 -23.01 -19.41
CA VAL A 229 24.46 -22.14 -19.62
C VAL A 229 24.84 -20.95 -20.50
N ILE A 230 24.04 -20.71 -21.56
CA ILE A 230 24.20 -19.56 -22.46
C ILE A 230 23.36 -18.38 -21.96
N ASP A 231 22.09 -18.64 -21.62
CA ASP A 231 21.16 -17.60 -21.17
C ASP A 231 20.03 -18.19 -20.32
N THR A 232 19.45 -17.35 -19.47
CA THR A 232 18.35 -17.69 -18.56
C THR A 232 17.21 -16.69 -18.71
N PHE A 233 16.04 -17.18 -19.09
CA PHE A 233 14.82 -16.39 -19.21
C PHE A 233 13.86 -16.65 -18.06
N ILE A 234 13.37 -15.58 -17.46
CA ILE A 234 12.31 -15.66 -16.45
C ILE A 234 10.96 -15.36 -17.11
N LEU A 235 10.04 -16.31 -17.04
CA LEU A 235 8.72 -16.27 -17.65
C LEU A 235 7.62 -16.31 -16.59
N SER A 236 6.38 -16.02 -17.00
CA SER A 236 5.17 -16.23 -16.18
C SER A 236 5.27 -15.57 -14.80
N ALA A 237 5.75 -14.33 -14.77
CA ALA A 237 5.97 -13.56 -13.56
C ALA A 237 6.91 -14.20 -12.51
N GLY A 238 7.93 -14.95 -12.94
CA GLY A 238 8.86 -15.64 -12.04
C GLY A 238 8.44 -17.05 -11.64
N ARG A 239 7.37 -17.59 -12.24
CA ARG A 239 6.93 -18.98 -12.02
C ARG A 239 7.53 -19.99 -12.97
N GLU A 240 8.23 -19.53 -14.00
CA GLU A 240 8.97 -20.40 -14.91
C GLU A 240 10.34 -19.81 -15.20
N VAL A 241 11.37 -20.65 -15.09
CA VAL A 241 12.76 -20.33 -15.43
C VAL A 241 13.15 -21.23 -16.60
N ARG A 242 13.49 -20.64 -17.73
CA ARG A 242 13.90 -21.35 -18.94
C ARG A 242 15.37 -21.08 -19.21
N ILE A 243 16.18 -22.13 -19.19
CA ILE A 243 17.63 -22.06 -19.34
C ILE A 243 18.00 -22.63 -20.70
N THR A 244 18.76 -21.86 -21.48
CA THR A 244 19.31 -22.31 -22.76
C THR A 244 20.75 -22.74 -22.53
N VAL A 245 21.11 -23.93 -22.98
CA VAL A 245 22.46 -24.50 -22.80
C VAL A 245 23.19 -24.70 -24.12
N ASP A 246 24.52 -24.68 -24.04
CA ASP A 246 25.41 -25.03 -25.15
C ASP A 246 25.33 -26.53 -25.40
N ASN A 247 24.76 -26.90 -26.56
CA ASN A 247 24.55 -28.29 -26.96
C ASN A 247 25.84 -29.06 -27.24
N HIS A 248 26.99 -28.38 -27.40
CA HIS A 248 28.30 -29.00 -27.56
C HIS A 248 28.97 -29.33 -26.22
N LYS A 249 28.56 -28.66 -25.14
CA LYS A 249 29.12 -28.85 -23.79
C LYS A 249 28.24 -29.70 -22.89
N ILE A 250 26.93 -29.62 -23.08
CA ILE A 250 25.94 -30.29 -22.25
C ILE A 250 25.22 -31.34 -23.10
N ASP A 251 25.28 -32.60 -22.67
CA ASP A 251 24.50 -33.69 -23.26
C ASP A 251 23.08 -33.80 -22.65
N ASP A 252 22.24 -34.70 -23.16
CA ASP A 252 20.85 -34.83 -22.72
C ASP A 252 20.73 -35.28 -21.24
N HIS A 253 21.68 -36.09 -20.76
CA HIS A 253 21.69 -36.53 -19.37
C HIS A 253 22.14 -35.40 -18.44
N GLN A 254 23.16 -34.63 -18.82
CA GLN A 254 23.63 -33.46 -18.12
C GLN A 254 22.56 -32.36 -18.09
N ALA A 255 21.79 -32.16 -19.15
CA ALA A 255 20.67 -31.22 -19.17
C ALA A 255 19.60 -31.56 -18.14
N LEU A 256 19.27 -32.86 -18.00
CA LEU A 256 18.35 -33.33 -16.97
C LEU A 256 18.89 -33.06 -15.56
N GLU A 257 20.17 -33.35 -15.32
CA GLU A 257 20.80 -33.13 -14.01
C GLU A 257 20.90 -31.64 -13.67
N LEU A 258 21.27 -30.81 -14.65
CA LEU A 258 21.33 -29.35 -14.53
C LEU A 258 19.97 -28.76 -14.13
N SER A 259 18.88 -29.26 -14.73
CA SER A 259 17.53 -28.80 -14.36
C SER A 259 17.20 -29.03 -12.87
N LYS A 260 17.63 -30.17 -12.31
CA LYS A 260 17.45 -30.50 -10.89
C LYS A 260 18.34 -29.64 -9.98
N GLN A 261 19.58 -29.41 -10.40
CA GLN A 261 20.54 -28.62 -9.64
C GLN A 261 20.10 -27.16 -9.54
N ILE A 262 19.67 -26.57 -10.66
CA ILE A 262 19.15 -25.20 -10.69
C ILE A 262 17.88 -25.09 -9.84
N ALA A 263 16.94 -26.04 -9.94
CA ALA A 263 15.74 -26.04 -9.12
C ALA A 263 16.05 -26.07 -7.61
N ARG A 264 16.99 -26.93 -7.18
CA ARG A 264 17.44 -26.99 -5.78
C ARG A 264 18.14 -25.71 -5.32
N LYS A 265 18.95 -25.11 -6.19
CA LYS A 265 19.65 -23.85 -5.86
C LYS A 265 18.66 -22.69 -5.71
N ILE A 266 17.66 -22.60 -6.59
CA ILE A 266 16.56 -21.64 -6.45
C ILE A 266 15.80 -21.86 -5.13
N GLU A 267 15.50 -23.12 -4.78
CA GLU A 267 14.82 -23.45 -3.51
C GLU A 267 15.63 -23.03 -2.28
N THR A 268 16.96 -23.10 -2.34
CA THR A 268 17.85 -22.76 -1.21
C THR A 268 18.13 -21.26 -1.13
N ASP A 269 18.38 -20.61 -2.26
CA ASP A 269 18.91 -19.24 -2.32
C ASP A 269 17.80 -18.18 -2.47
N CYS A 270 16.59 -18.58 -2.90
CA CYS A 270 15.45 -17.68 -3.10
C CYS A 270 14.24 -18.05 -2.24
N ASN A 271 13.84 -17.15 -1.34
CA ASN A 271 12.54 -17.23 -0.67
C ASN A 271 11.41 -16.80 -1.63
N TYR A 272 10.87 -17.77 -2.39
CA TYR A 272 9.76 -17.56 -3.31
C TYR A 272 8.52 -18.36 -2.88
N PRO A 273 7.34 -17.72 -2.68
CA PRO A 273 6.12 -18.44 -2.36
C PRO A 273 5.55 -19.13 -3.61
N GLY A 274 5.41 -20.46 -3.54
CA GLY A 274 4.84 -21.28 -4.60
C GLY A 274 5.89 -22.03 -5.43
N THR A 275 5.43 -22.77 -6.43
CA THR A 275 6.29 -23.64 -7.24
C THR A 275 6.85 -22.89 -8.45
N ILE A 276 8.17 -23.00 -8.67
CA ILE A 276 8.85 -22.50 -9.86
C ILE A 276 9.16 -23.69 -10.77
N LYS A 277 8.72 -23.61 -12.03
CA LYS A 277 9.04 -24.62 -13.04
C LYS A 277 10.39 -24.29 -13.69
N VAL A 278 11.35 -25.20 -13.59
CA VAL A 278 12.65 -25.09 -14.28
C VAL A 278 12.63 -25.93 -15.55
N THR A 279 12.93 -25.31 -16.69
CA THR A 279 13.01 -25.98 -18.00
C THR A 279 14.38 -25.71 -18.61
N VAL A 280 15.17 -26.76 -18.84
CA VAL A 280 16.43 -26.66 -19.58
C VAL A 280 16.14 -27.01 -21.04
N VAL A 281 16.55 -26.13 -21.95
CA VAL A 281 16.38 -26.26 -23.38
C VAL A 281 17.76 -26.44 -24.01
N ARG A 282 17.99 -27.60 -24.59
CA ARG A 282 19.14 -27.88 -25.46
C ARG A 282 18.65 -27.85 -26.90
N GLU A 283 19.21 -26.98 -27.71
CA GLU A 283 18.82 -26.82 -29.10
C GLU A 283 20.00 -27.13 -30.03
N THR A 284 19.74 -27.86 -31.11
CA THR A 284 20.67 -28.03 -32.22
C THR A 284 20.02 -27.46 -33.48
N GLN A 285 20.61 -26.41 -34.04
CA GLN A 285 20.13 -25.80 -35.27
C GLN A 285 20.95 -26.31 -36.45
N ALA A 286 20.28 -26.92 -37.43
CA ALA A 286 20.86 -27.27 -38.72
C ALA A 286 20.11 -26.47 -39.80
N VAL A 287 20.83 -25.63 -40.53
CA VAL A 287 20.25 -24.72 -41.54
C VAL A 287 20.92 -24.99 -42.87
N GLU A 288 20.13 -25.39 -43.87
CA GLU A 288 20.56 -25.58 -45.25
C GLU A 288 19.83 -24.58 -46.15
N VAL A 289 20.57 -23.98 -47.08
CA VAL A 289 20.01 -23.02 -48.03
C VAL A 289 20.09 -23.64 -49.42
N ALA A 290 18.94 -24.07 -49.94
CA ALA A 290 18.83 -24.45 -51.34
C ALA A 290 18.96 -23.21 -52.23
N ARG A 291 19.75 -23.32 -53.30
CA ARG A 291 19.79 -22.35 -54.40
C ARG A 291 19.18 -22.96 -55.64
#